data_AF-B4RJ73-F1
#
_entry.id   AF-B4RJ73-F1
#
_cell.length_a   1.000
_cell.length_b   1.000
_cell.length_c   1.000
_cell.angle_alpha   90.00
_cell.angle_beta   90.00
_cell.angle_gamma   90.00
#
_symmetry.space_group_name_H-M   'P 1'
#
loop_
_entity.id
_entity.type
_entity.pdbx_description
1 polymer ?
#
loop_
_entity_poly.entity_id
_entity_poly.type
_entity_poly.pdbx_seq_one_letter_code
_entity_poly.pdbx_strand_id
1 'polypeptide(L)'
;MTFQGHNNRKKAGGYAEYITGGSLRRLVAAKVRRYCGEHPGVFDGAAGSGQLEQYIEPSDFRAVEIQAEACKALLQNYPAAKVYNTSLFLYTDGEPQDCTVMNPPFSIKLKDLSEDEKSRIAQEYPWKKSGVADEIFVLKGLENARRFGFFILFPGIAYRKSEQRFREIIGNRLAELNRIQNAFEDTPIEVLLLVIDKDKTDGGCIRELYDCKTDTLLAADTWQIEPDLWQTVQEPAPPKEKEDPVLLEHECRDAAAKRIARELRFSKMVNEIEGWPHAEFDGFCDRLCNLIQAEKYGKKHYFPCSLPLFGGAAG
;
A
#
# COMPACT_ATOMS: atom_id res chain seq x y z
N MET A 1 -13.08 30.05 20.20
CA MET A 1 -11.80 30.35 19.53
C MET A 1 -11.71 29.49 18.29
N THR A 2 -11.26 30.02 17.16
CA THR A 2 -11.10 29.25 15.91
C THR A 2 -9.77 28.51 15.98
N PHE A 3 -9.77 27.19 15.74
CA PHE A 3 -8.56 26.37 15.76
C PHE A 3 -7.53 26.89 14.74
N GLN A 4 -6.30 27.18 15.18
CA GLN A 4 -5.26 27.71 14.32
C GLN A 4 -4.37 26.58 13.79
N GLY A 5 -4.56 26.23 12.52
CA GLY A 5 -3.62 25.36 11.82
C GLY A 5 -2.35 26.12 11.44
N HIS A 6 -1.19 25.49 11.65
CA HIS A 6 0.09 25.99 11.13
C HIS A 6 0.55 25.12 9.96
N ASN A 7 0.72 25.73 8.79
CA ASN A 7 1.13 25.06 7.55
C ASN A 7 2.57 25.43 7.18
N ASN A 8 3.52 24.54 7.43
CA ASN A 8 4.93 24.77 7.15
C ASN A 8 5.44 24.18 5.84
N ARG A 9 4.53 23.76 4.93
CA ARG A 9 4.88 23.19 3.62
C ARG A 9 5.83 24.07 2.79
N LYS A 10 5.77 25.40 2.95
CA LYS A 10 6.67 26.35 2.27
C LYS A 10 8.07 26.45 2.89
N LYS A 11 8.22 26.21 4.20
CA LYS A 11 9.52 26.23 4.90
C LYS A 11 10.21 24.86 4.88
N ALA A 12 9.43 23.77 4.93
CA ALA A 12 9.93 22.39 5.08
C ALA A 12 10.26 21.67 3.75
N GLY A 13 10.53 22.42 2.67
CA GLY A 13 10.95 21.83 1.39
C GLY A 13 9.94 20.89 0.73
N GLY A 14 8.65 21.03 1.02
CA GLY A 14 7.56 20.35 0.31
C GLY A 14 7.27 18.89 0.70
N TYR A 15 8.13 18.23 1.49
CA TYR A 15 8.00 16.77 1.75
C TYR A 15 7.89 16.34 3.22
N ALA A 16 8.12 17.22 4.20
CA ALA A 16 8.29 16.77 5.59
C ALA A 16 7.01 16.86 6.44
N GLU A 17 6.13 17.84 6.26
CA GLU A 17 4.93 18.01 7.09
C GLU A 17 3.70 18.19 6.21
N TYR A 18 2.85 17.16 6.17
CA TYR A 18 1.55 17.19 5.47
C TYR A 18 0.46 17.58 6.47
N ILE A 19 -0.43 18.50 6.08
CA ILE A 19 -1.63 18.80 6.86
C ILE A 19 -2.49 17.55 6.92
N THR A 20 -2.70 17.00 8.11
CA THR A 20 -3.58 15.87 8.32
C THR A 20 -5.04 16.27 8.01
N GLY A 21 -5.63 15.66 6.99
CA GLY A 21 -7.01 15.96 6.58
C GLY A 21 -8.02 15.71 7.70
N GLY A 22 -9.14 16.43 7.69
CA GLY A 22 -10.16 16.32 8.75
C GLY A 22 -10.73 14.91 8.93
N SER A 23 -10.87 14.13 7.85
CA SER A 23 -11.32 12.73 7.91
C SER A 23 -10.31 11.85 8.66
N LEU A 24 -9.02 11.90 8.30
CA LEU A 24 -7.97 11.14 8.99
C LEU A 24 -7.88 11.49 10.49
N ARG A 25 -8.01 12.77 10.85
CA ARG A 25 -7.99 13.18 12.26
C ARG A 25 -9.16 12.60 13.06
N ARG A 26 -10.36 12.55 12.45
CA ARG A 26 -11.52 11.89 13.07
C ARG A 26 -11.35 10.38 13.18
N LEU A 27 -10.78 9.74 12.16
CA LEU A 27 -10.46 8.31 12.18
C LEU A 27 -9.49 7.97 13.32
N VAL A 28 -8.41 8.76 13.46
CA VAL A 28 -7.43 8.60 14.54
C VAL A 28 -8.11 8.79 15.89
N ALA A 29 -8.91 9.85 16.07
CA ALA A 29 -9.63 10.09 17.31
C ALA A 29 -10.61 8.96 17.66
N ALA A 30 -11.30 8.39 16.67
CA ALA A 30 -12.19 7.24 16.87
C ALA A 30 -11.42 5.99 17.34
N LYS A 31 -10.24 5.74 16.77
CA LYS A 31 -9.36 4.64 17.21
C LYS A 31 -8.79 4.91 18.60
N VAL A 32 -8.34 6.13 18.89
CA VAL A 32 -7.89 6.51 20.25
C VAL A 32 -8.99 6.28 21.27
N ARG A 33 -10.22 6.75 20.99
CA ARG A 33 -11.39 6.52 21.86
C ARG A 33 -11.66 5.03 22.08
N ARG A 34 -11.58 4.20 21.03
CA ARG A 34 -11.79 2.75 21.11
C ARG A 34 -10.84 2.07 22.10
N TYR A 35 -9.56 2.48 22.11
CA TYR A 35 -8.51 1.80 22.87
C TYR A 35 -8.18 2.46 24.21
N CYS A 36 -8.36 3.78 24.33
CA CYS A 36 -7.95 4.59 25.47
C CYS A 36 -9.12 5.24 26.23
N GLY A 37 -10.35 5.22 25.68
CA GLY A 37 -11.50 5.93 26.23
C GLY A 37 -11.55 7.41 25.85
N GLU A 38 -12.43 8.17 26.51
CA GLU A 38 -12.57 9.62 26.28
C GLU A 38 -11.45 10.41 26.98
N HIS A 39 -10.98 11.48 26.32
CA HIS A 39 -10.03 12.45 26.87
C HIS A 39 -8.76 11.87 27.52
N PRO A 40 -8.03 10.94 26.87
CA PRO A 40 -6.81 10.38 27.46
C PRO A 40 -5.72 11.45 27.62
N GLY A 41 -4.73 11.18 28.47
CA GLY A 41 -3.45 11.88 28.39
C GLY A 41 -2.72 11.49 27.10
N VAL A 42 -2.27 12.47 26.32
CA VAL A 42 -1.64 12.26 25.00
C VAL A 42 -0.22 12.80 24.99
N PHE A 43 0.70 11.99 24.48
CA PHE A 43 2.02 12.44 24.04
C PHE A 43 2.05 12.52 22.51
N ASP A 44 2.56 13.62 21.95
CA ASP A 44 2.94 13.72 20.54
C ASP A 44 4.38 14.23 20.42
N GLY A 45 5.24 13.42 19.82
CA GLY A 45 6.65 13.72 19.62
C GLY A 45 6.97 14.62 18.41
N ALA A 46 5.99 14.95 17.58
CA ALA A 46 6.12 15.78 16.39
C ALA A 46 4.80 16.55 16.15
N ALA A 47 4.39 17.31 17.16
CA ALA A 47 3.01 17.76 17.31
C ALA A 47 2.57 18.84 16.32
N GLY A 48 3.51 19.56 15.70
CA GLY A 48 3.19 20.74 14.91
C GLY A 48 2.34 21.73 15.69
N SER A 49 1.14 22.02 15.18
CA SER A 49 0.15 22.91 15.85
C SER A 49 -0.90 22.16 16.70
N GLY A 50 -0.74 20.85 16.90
CA GLY A 50 -1.69 20.00 17.64
C GLY A 50 -2.97 19.68 16.85
N GLN A 51 -2.89 19.64 15.52
CA GLN A 51 -4.08 19.46 14.67
C GLN A 51 -4.66 18.06 14.77
N LEU A 52 -3.78 17.06 14.89
CA LEU A 52 -4.14 15.65 14.95
C LEU A 52 -4.99 15.35 16.20
N GLU A 53 -4.72 16.07 17.27
CA GLU A 53 -5.34 15.94 18.59
C GLU A 53 -6.70 16.63 18.70
N GLN A 54 -7.10 17.41 17.69
CA GLN A 54 -8.29 18.28 17.74
C GLN A 54 -9.56 17.54 18.19
N TYR A 55 -9.75 16.30 17.75
CA TYR A 55 -10.94 15.50 18.06
C TYR A 55 -10.71 14.45 19.15
N ILE A 56 -9.48 14.34 19.65
CA ILE A 56 -9.15 13.48 20.80
C ILE A 56 -9.49 14.20 22.11
N GLU A 57 -9.36 15.53 22.11
CA GLU A 57 -9.64 16.39 23.27
C GLU A 57 -8.90 15.90 24.53
N PRO A 58 -7.55 15.85 24.49
CA PRO A 58 -6.75 15.25 25.56
C PRO A 58 -6.89 15.97 26.90
N SER A 59 -6.87 15.20 28.01
CA SER A 59 -6.94 15.76 29.37
C SER A 59 -5.58 16.27 29.91
N ASP A 60 -4.47 15.63 29.52
CA ASP A 60 -3.09 16.14 29.63
C ASP A 60 -2.48 16.03 28.23
N PHE A 61 -1.86 17.11 27.74
CA PHE A 61 -1.25 17.10 26.41
C PHE A 61 0.22 17.49 26.52
N ARG A 62 1.09 16.56 26.14
CA ARG A 62 2.54 16.76 26.09
C ARG A 62 3.02 16.68 24.66
N ALA A 63 3.62 17.76 24.21
CA ALA A 63 4.00 17.94 22.82
C ALA A 63 5.49 18.25 22.70
N VAL A 64 6.17 17.56 21.79
CA VAL A 64 7.51 17.91 21.33
C VAL A 64 7.39 18.42 19.90
N GLU A 65 8.03 19.54 19.60
CA GLU A 65 8.00 20.15 18.28
C GLU A 65 9.28 20.98 18.07
N ILE A 66 9.94 20.84 16.92
CA ILE A 66 11.22 21.50 16.64
C ILE A 66 11.03 22.98 16.21
N GLN A 67 9.88 23.33 15.66
CA GLN A 67 9.60 24.67 15.13
C GLN A 67 8.90 25.55 16.18
N ALA A 68 9.57 26.63 16.60
CA ALA A 68 9.05 27.54 17.63
C ALA A 68 7.69 28.18 17.25
N GLU A 69 7.43 28.43 15.97
CA GLU A 69 6.15 28.98 15.52
C GLU A 69 5.01 27.97 15.62
N ALA A 70 5.28 26.69 15.36
CA ALA A 70 4.32 25.61 15.52
C ALA A 70 3.98 25.43 17.02
N CYS A 71 4.99 25.46 17.89
CA CYS A 71 4.80 25.48 19.35
C CYS A 71 3.89 26.63 19.81
N LYS A 72 4.07 27.84 19.27
CA LYS A 72 3.22 29.00 19.59
C LYS A 72 1.78 28.78 19.16
N ALA A 73 1.54 28.25 17.96
CA ALA A 73 0.20 27.92 17.49
C ALA A 73 -0.44 26.81 18.35
N LEU A 74 0.33 25.78 18.72
CA LEU A 74 -0.12 24.72 19.61
C LEU A 74 -0.59 25.28 20.95
N LEU A 75 0.20 26.15 21.59
CA LEU A 75 -0.20 26.80 22.85
C LEU A 75 -1.44 27.71 22.73
N GLN A 76 -1.74 28.23 21.54
CA GLN A 76 -3.01 28.94 21.31
C GLN A 76 -4.20 27.99 21.22
N ASN A 77 -4.00 26.81 20.61
CA ASN A 77 -5.03 25.78 20.50
C ASN A 77 -5.25 25.04 21.84
N TYR A 78 -4.18 24.80 22.60
CA TYR A 78 -4.17 24.09 23.88
C TYR A 78 -3.36 24.86 24.93
N PRO A 79 -3.94 25.87 25.59
CA PRO A 79 -3.22 26.71 26.56
C PRO A 79 -2.65 25.95 27.77
N ALA A 80 -3.19 24.77 28.08
CA ALA A 80 -2.74 23.92 29.17
C ALA A 80 -1.68 22.87 28.75
N ALA A 81 -1.33 22.79 27.47
CA ALA A 81 -0.37 21.80 26.98
C ALA A 81 1.05 22.10 27.48
N LYS A 82 1.81 21.04 27.75
CA LYS A 82 3.25 21.11 28.04
C LYS A 82 4.02 20.93 26.73
N VAL A 83 4.59 22.03 26.24
CA VAL A 83 5.28 22.05 24.94
C VAL A 83 6.78 22.15 25.13
N TYR A 84 7.52 21.25 24.49
CA TYR A 84 8.98 21.20 24.49
C TYR A 84 9.48 21.54 23.08
N ASN A 85 10.09 22.71 22.93
CA ASN A 85 10.65 23.11 21.65
C ASN A 85 12.04 22.48 21.41
N THR A 86 12.05 21.21 21.04
CA THR A 86 13.27 20.40 20.85
C THR A 86 13.03 19.30 19.83
N SER A 87 14.08 18.57 19.45
CA SER A 87 13.96 17.32 18.69
C SER A 87 13.46 16.19 19.59
N LEU A 88 12.54 15.36 19.09
CA LEU A 88 12.11 14.14 19.78
C LEU A 88 13.29 13.24 20.14
N PHE A 89 14.30 13.17 19.27
CA PHE A 89 15.46 12.31 19.51
C PHE A 89 16.29 12.78 20.69
N LEU A 90 16.20 14.06 21.09
CA LEU A 90 16.93 14.62 22.23
C LEU A 90 16.08 14.75 23.49
N TYR A 91 14.81 14.36 23.43
CA TYR A 91 13.88 14.45 24.54
C TYR A 91 14.08 13.28 25.52
N THR A 92 14.39 13.58 26.79
CA THR A 92 14.76 12.56 27.80
C THR A 92 13.86 12.51 29.04
N ASP A 93 12.99 13.50 29.26
CA ASP A 93 12.48 13.80 30.62
C ASP A 93 10.94 13.78 30.73
N GLY A 94 10.27 12.88 30.00
CA GLY A 94 8.81 12.76 30.00
C GLY A 94 8.26 11.63 30.85
N GLU A 95 7.40 11.93 31.84
CA GLU A 95 6.49 10.91 32.40
C GLU A 95 5.55 10.39 31.30
N PRO A 96 5.46 9.05 31.08
CA PRO A 96 4.61 8.49 30.03
C PRO A 96 3.14 8.91 30.16
N GLN A 97 2.52 9.22 29.02
CA GLN A 97 1.10 9.53 28.87
C GLN A 97 0.28 8.25 28.65
N ASP A 98 -1.06 8.33 28.69
CA ASP A 98 -1.90 7.14 28.49
C ASP A 98 -1.66 6.51 27.12
N CYS A 99 -1.52 7.37 26.10
CA CYS A 99 -1.13 6.96 24.77
C CYS A 99 -0.22 7.99 24.07
N THR A 100 0.40 7.53 22.99
CA THR A 100 1.12 8.37 22.04
C THR A 100 0.33 8.46 20.74
N VAL A 101 0.15 9.65 20.20
CA VAL A 101 -0.49 9.89 18.91
C VAL A 101 0.45 10.76 18.10
N MET A 102 0.87 10.30 16.91
CA MET A 102 1.89 11.02 16.14
C MET A 102 1.67 10.90 14.63
N ASN A 103 1.91 12.00 13.93
CA ASN A 103 2.12 12.07 12.49
C ASN A 103 3.52 12.65 12.23
N PRO A 104 4.59 11.88 12.48
CA PRO A 104 5.95 12.40 12.37
C PRO A 104 6.31 12.75 10.92
N PRO A 105 7.33 13.58 10.71
CA PRO A 105 7.78 13.92 9.38
C PRO A 105 8.30 12.70 8.61
N PHE A 106 7.86 12.54 7.36
CA PHE A 106 8.09 11.31 6.63
C PHE A 106 9.48 11.19 6.04
N SER A 107 10.08 10.01 6.22
CA SER A 107 11.28 9.56 5.53
C SER A 107 12.48 10.51 5.66
N ILE A 108 12.61 11.19 6.81
CA ILE A 108 13.83 11.92 7.17
C ILE A 108 14.99 10.92 7.19
N LYS A 109 16.06 11.20 6.43
CA LYS A 109 17.22 10.31 6.39
C LYS A 109 18.08 10.53 7.63
N LEU A 110 18.55 9.44 8.23
CA LEU A 110 19.45 9.46 9.40
C LEU A 110 20.69 10.33 9.16
N LYS A 111 21.22 10.32 7.93
CA LYS A 111 22.39 11.12 7.57
C LYS A 111 22.16 12.63 7.58
N ASP A 112 20.89 13.06 7.43
CA ASP A 112 20.48 14.45 7.34
C ASP A 112 20.14 15.05 8.73
N LEU A 113 20.15 14.22 9.79
CA LEU A 113 20.00 14.67 11.18
C LEU A 113 21.28 15.37 11.68
N SER A 114 21.16 16.09 12.80
CA SER A 114 22.32 16.67 13.50
C SER A 114 23.20 15.59 14.13
N GLU A 115 24.45 15.93 14.46
CA GLU A 115 25.39 14.99 15.09
C GLU A 115 24.93 14.57 16.49
N ASP A 116 24.28 15.46 17.25
CA ASP A 116 23.73 15.14 18.57
C ASP A 116 22.58 14.12 18.46
N GLU A 117 21.67 14.31 17.49
CA GLU A 117 20.59 13.36 17.22
C GLU A 117 21.14 12.00 16.76
N LYS A 118 22.11 11.98 15.84
CA LYS A 118 22.76 10.74 15.39
C LYS A 118 23.43 10.02 16.55
N SER A 119 24.15 10.75 17.40
CA SER A 119 24.83 10.20 18.58
C SER A 119 23.83 9.57 19.54
N ARG A 120 22.72 10.27 19.82
CA ARG A 120 21.66 9.76 20.69
C ARG A 120 20.97 8.53 20.12
N ILE A 121 20.60 8.55 18.84
CA ILE A 121 20.00 7.40 18.15
C ILE A 121 20.97 6.21 18.16
N ALA A 122 22.26 6.44 17.92
CA ALA A 122 23.26 5.36 17.93
C ALA A 122 23.44 4.75 19.33
N GLN A 123 23.26 5.54 20.39
CA GLN A 123 23.31 5.07 21.78
C GLN A 123 22.08 4.22 22.14
N GLU A 124 20.89 4.67 21.79
CA GLU A 124 19.63 4.02 22.18
C GLU A 124 19.24 2.86 21.24
N TYR A 125 19.55 3.00 19.95
CA TYR A 125 19.20 2.06 18.90
C TYR A 125 20.45 1.66 18.10
N PRO A 126 21.41 0.93 18.72
CA PRO A 126 22.72 0.67 18.13
C PRO A 126 22.68 -0.13 16.82
N TRP A 127 21.57 -0.82 16.53
CA TRP A 127 21.33 -1.54 15.28
C TRP A 127 20.97 -0.59 14.11
N LYS A 128 20.54 0.64 14.37
CA LYS A 128 20.18 1.62 13.35
C LYS A 128 21.42 2.35 12.85
N LYS A 129 21.90 1.99 11.65
CA LYS A 129 23.13 2.57 11.07
C LYS A 129 22.89 3.47 9.85
N SER A 130 21.76 3.33 9.16
CA SER A 130 21.46 4.06 7.93
C SER A 130 19.96 4.03 7.62
N GLY A 131 19.55 4.67 6.52
CA GLY A 131 18.16 4.71 6.06
C GLY A 131 17.39 5.92 6.61
N VAL A 132 16.08 5.77 6.70
CA VAL A 132 15.17 6.81 7.23
C VAL A 132 14.97 6.65 8.74
N ALA A 133 14.39 7.64 9.41
CA ALA A 133 14.20 7.63 10.87
C ALA A 133 12.75 7.27 11.30
N ASP A 134 11.89 6.87 10.36
CA ASP A 134 10.46 6.59 10.59
C ASP A 134 10.25 5.60 11.75
N GLU A 135 11.04 4.53 11.81
CA GLU A 135 10.94 3.54 12.90
C GLU A 135 11.40 4.07 14.26
N ILE A 136 12.31 5.04 14.29
CA ILE A 136 12.84 5.61 15.54
C ILE A 136 11.81 6.55 16.15
N PHE A 137 11.08 7.32 15.33
CA PHE A 137 9.93 8.10 15.81
C PHE A 137 8.91 7.20 16.51
N VAL A 138 8.60 6.02 15.95
CA VAL A 138 7.66 5.08 16.56
C VAL A 138 8.18 4.56 17.89
N LEU A 139 9.42 4.06 17.93
CA LEU A 139 9.99 3.47 19.15
C LEU A 139 10.11 4.51 20.27
N LYS A 140 10.60 5.71 19.96
CA LYS A 140 10.72 6.81 20.93
C LYS A 140 9.35 7.33 21.38
N GLY A 141 8.38 7.37 20.47
CA GLY A 141 6.99 7.67 20.80
C GLY A 141 6.39 6.65 21.77
N LEU A 142 6.64 5.35 21.56
CA LEU A 142 6.15 4.27 22.43
C LEU A 142 6.79 4.27 23.83
N GLU A 143 8.03 4.75 23.96
CA GLU A 143 8.68 4.95 25.27
C GLU A 143 7.90 5.98 26.13
N ASN A 144 7.21 6.91 25.49
CA ASN A 144 6.40 7.96 26.14
C ASN A 144 4.91 7.60 26.27
N ALA A 145 4.50 6.39 25.84
CA ALA A 145 3.16 5.86 26.08
C ALA A 145 3.19 4.83 27.21
N ARG A 146 2.16 4.82 28.04
CA ARG A 146 1.91 3.74 29.00
C ARG A 146 1.65 2.44 28.25
N ARG A 147 0.69 2.46 27.31
CA ARG A 147 0.28 1.26 26.58
C ARG A 147 0.14 1.41 25.08
N PHE A 148 -0.66 2.38 24.62
CA PHE A 148 -1.04 2.45 23.21
C PHE A 148 -0.26 3.51 22.44
N GLY A 149 0.07 3.21 21.18
CA GLY A 149 0.65 4.15 20.24
C GLY A 149 -0.11 4.15 18.91
N PHE A 150 -0.36 5.35 18.38
CA PHE A 150 -1.07 5.60 17.13
C PHE A 150 -0.15 6.38 16.21
N PHE A 151 0.29 5.77 15.10
CA PHE A 151 1.32 6.37 14.25
C PHE A 151 0.86 6.42 12.80
N ILE A 152 0.88 7.61 12.21
CA ILE A 152 0.69 7.80 10.78
C ILE A 152 2.07 7.81 10.11
N LEU A 153 2.32 6.86 9.21
CA LEU A 153 3.66 6.64 8.63
C LEU A 153 3.58 6.39 7.13
N PHE A 154 4.71 6.61 6.45
CA PHE A 154 4.88 6.20 5.06
C PHE A 154 4.83 4.66 4.94
N PRO A 155 4.20 4.08 3.88
CA PRO A 155 4.04 2.63 3.75
C PRO A 155 5.34 1.81 3.73
N GLY A 156 6.47 2.44 3.41
CA GLY A 156 7.79 1.82 3.38
C GLY A 156 8.15 0.99 4.61
N ILE A 157 7.68 1.39 5.79
CA ILE A 157 7.97 0.70 7.06
C ILE A 157 7.47 -0.76 7.09
N ALA A 158 6.43 -1.06 6.31
CA ALA A 158 5.82 -2.39 6.24
C ALA A 158 6.63 -3.41 5.43
N TYR A 159 7.51 -2.98 4.51
CA TYR A 159 8.13 -3.88 3.53
C TYR A 159 9.61 -3.65 3.27
N ARG A 160 10.17 -2.46 3.56
CA ARG A 160 11.58 -2.20 3.32
C ARG A 160 12.46 -3.06 4.25
N LYS A 161 13.61 -3.49 3.75
CA LYS A 161 14.54 -4.38 4.46
C LYS A 161 15.24 -3.68 5.63
N SER A 162 15.53 -2.39 5.52
CA SER A 162 16.16 -1.60 6.60
C SER A 162 15.33 -1.56 7.89
N GLU A 163 14.02 -1.70 7.76
CA GLU A 163 13.02 -1.61 8.83
C GLU A 163 12.55 -3.01 9.31
N GLN A 164 13.15 -4.10 8.80
CA GLN A 164 12.82 -5.47 9.25
C GLN A 164 13.02 -5.64 10.76
N ARG A 165 14.15 -5.12 11.28
CA ARG A 165 14.43 -5.15 12.72
C ARG A 165 13.37 -4.43 13.55
N PHE A 166 12.82 -3.34 13.03
CA PHE A 166 11.70 -2.65 13.68
C PHE A 166 10.45 -3.52 13.71
N ARG A 167 10.11 -4.19 12.59
CA ARG A 167 8.95 -5.09 12.54
C ARG A 167 9.09 -6.27 13.49
N GLU A 168 10.31 -6.82 13.65
CA GLU A 168 10.63 -7.82 14.67
C GLU A 168 10.45 -7.28 16.09
N ILE A 169 10.92 -6.06 16.36
CA ILE A 169 10.79 -5.41 17.68
C ILE A 169 9.32 -5.22 18.03
N ILE A 170 8.50 -4.68 17.12
CA ILE A 170 7.06 -4.51 17.37
C ILE A 170 6.42 -5.89 17.56
N GLY A 171 6.65 -6.82 16.63
CA GLY A 171 6.16 -8.19 16.69
C GLY A 171 4.65 -8.23 16.94
N ASN A 172 4.24 -9.08 17.89
CA ASN A 172 2.83 -9.31 18.26
C ASN A 172 2.12 -8.08 18.84
N ARG A 173 2.84 -7.01 19.17
CA ARG A 173 2.28 -5.77 19.71
C ARG A 173 1.54 -4.94 18.65
N LEU A 174 1.68 -5.26 17.37
CA LEU A 174 0.89 -4.64 16.30
C LEU A 174 -0.58 -5.08 16.45
N ALA A 175 -1.45 -4.17 16.89
CA ALA A 175 -2.87 -4.43 17.08
C ALA A 175 -3.66 -4.17 15.79
N GLU A 176 -3.35 -3.07 15.09
CA GLU A 176 -3.95 -2.76 13.80
C GLU A 176 -2.93 -2.22 12.79
N LEU A 177 -3.10 -2.60 11.52
CA LEU A 177 -2.37 -2.09 10.36
C LEU A 177 -3.36 -1.56 9.33
N ASN A 178 -3.61 -0.25 9.37
CA ASN A 178 -4.62 0.38 8.53
C ASN A 178 -3.96 1.10 7.35
N ARG A 179 -4.29 0.74 6.11
CA ARG A 179 -3.89 1.48 4.90
C ARG A 179 -4.91 2.58 4.63
N ILE A 180 -4.45 3.82 4.59
CA ILE A 180 -5.30 5.00 4.42
C ILE A 180 -5.04 5.63 3.06
N GLN A 181 -6.10 5.74 2.27
CA GLN A 181 -6.11 6.44 0.98
C GLN A 181 -6.63 7.86 1.14
N ASN A 182 -6.13 8.76 0.29
CA ASN A 182 -6.55 10.17 0.27
C ASN A 182 -6.46 10.86 1.64
N ALA A 183 -5.46 10.47 2.44
CA ALA A 183 -5.23 10.93 3.80
C ALA A 183 -4.98 12.45 3.92
N PHE A 184 -4.44 13.03 2.84
CA PHE A 184 -4.04 14.43 2.77
C PHE A 184 -4.80 15.13 1.65
N GLU A 185 -5.12 16.41 1.87
CA GLU A 185 -5.86 17.22 0.88
C GLU A 185 -5.05 17.48 -0.39
N ASP A 186 -3.72 17.49 -0.26
CA ASP A 186 -2.81 18.00 -1.29
C ASP A 186 -1.96 16.93 -2.01
N THR A 187 -2.09 15.66 -1.64
CA THR A 187 -1.27 14.59 -2.22
C THR A 187 -2.01 13.25 -2.23
N PRO A 188 -1.90 12.45 -3.31
CA PRO A 188 -2.47 11.11 -3.38
C PRO A 188 -1.66 10.07 -2.60
N ILE A 189 -0.66 10.49 -1.81
CA ILE A 189 0.16 9.58 -1.01
C ILE A 189 -0.73 8.82 -0.02
N GLU A 190 -0.71 7.49 -0.15
CA GLU A 190 -1.26 6.60 0.85
C GLU A 190 -0.33 6.53 2.07
N VAL A 191 -0.91 6.36 3.25
CA VAL A 191 -0.18 6.20 4.51
C VAL A 191 -0.66 4.97 5.26
N LEU A 192 0.12 4.55 6.24
CA LEU A 192 -0.29 3.58 7.23
C LEU A 192 -0.65 4.28 8.52
N LEU A 193 -1.78 3.90 9.12
CA LEU A 193 -2.10 4.19 10.51
C LEU A 193 -1.91 2.91 11.32
N LEU A 194 -0.85 2.88 12.12
CA LEU A 194 -0.54 1.75 13.00
C LEU A 194 -1.17 1.99 14.37
N VAL A 195 -1.77 0.95 14.92
CA VAL A 195 -2.15 0.89 16.34
C VAL A 195 -1.27 -0.17 17.00
N ILE A 196 -0.50 0.25 17.99
CA ILE A 196 0.42 -0.62 18.73
C ILE A 196 -0.05 -0.70 20.18
N ASP A 197 -0.20 -1.92 20.69
CA ASP A 197 -0.51 -2.21 22.08
C ASP A 197 0.70 -2.87 22.73
N LYS A 198 1.36 -2.16 23.66
CA LYS A 198 2.58 -2.65 24.33
C LYS A 198 2.37 -3.96 25.09
N ASP A 199 1.15 -4.22 25.54
CA ASP A 199 0.81 -5.37 26.38
C ASP A 199 0.27 -6.55 25.56
N LYS A 200 0.04 -6.35 24.26
CA LYS A 200 -0.50 -7.38 23.38
C LYS A 200 0.55 -8.46 23.09
N THR A 201 0.12 -9.72 23.22
CA THR A 201 0.98 -10.90 23.06
C THR A 201 0.50 -11.89 22.00
N ASP A 202 -0.76 -11.84 21.57
CA ASP A 202 -1.27 -12.69 20.50
C ASP A 202 -0.76 -12.25 19.12
N GLY A 203 -0.71 -13.16 18.15
CA GLY A 203 -0.23 -12.86 16.80
C GLY A 203 -1.25 -12.20 15.86
N GLY A 204 -2.50 -11.99 16.30
CA GLY A 204 -3.57 -11.47 15.45
C GLY A 204 -3.48 -9.96 15.24
N CYS A 205 -3.63 -9.50 14.02
CA CYS A 205 -3.64 -8.09 13.66
C CYS A 205 -4.89 -7.79 12.83
N ILE A 206 -5.58 -6.69 13.15
CA ILE A 206 -6.68 -6.18 12.33
C ILE A 206 -6.09 -5.35 11.20
N ARG A 207 -6.52 -5.59 9.97
CA ARG A 207 -6.12 -4.77 8.83
C ARG A 207 -7.34 -4.11 8.24
N GLU A 208 -7.20 -2.84 7.90
CA GLU A 208 -8.25 -2.06 7.27
C GLU A 208 -7.70 -1.30 6.07
N LEU A 209 -8.56 -1.09 5.07
CA LEU A 209 -8.36 -0.16 3.97
C LEU A 209 -9.44 0.90 4.08
N TYR A 210 -9.03 2.14 4.32
CA TYR A 210 -9.94 3.25 4.52
C TYR A 210 -9.67 4.35 3.50
N ASP A 211 -10.72 4.95 2.95
CA ASP A 211 -10.63 6.09 2.05
C ASP A 211 -11.15 7.36 2.70
N CYS A 212 -10.26 8.31 2.98
CA CYS A 212 -10.59 9.60 3.58
C CYS A 212 -11.37 10.54 2.64
N LYS A 213 -11.37 10.29 1.33
CA LYS A 213 -12.15 11.11 0.38
C LYS A 213 -13.63 10.79 0.46
N THR A 214 -13.97 9.51 0.55
CA THR A 214 -15.35 9.03 0.67
C THR A 214 -15.80 8.80 2.11
N ASP A 215 -14.87 8.86 3.06
CA ASP A 215 -15.08 8.58 4.49
C ASP A 215 -15.58 7.13 4.71
N THR A 216 -15.07 6.18 3.93
CA THR A 216 -15.55 4.79 3.92
C THR A 216 -14.46 3.75 4.19
N LEU A 217 -14.85 2.68 4.87
CA LEU A 217 -14.06 1.46 5.02
C LEU A 217 -14.29 0.58 3.79
N LEU A 218 -13.25 0.38 2.98
CA LEU A 218 -13.31 -0.36 1.72
C LEU A 218 -13.08 -1.87 1.90
N ALA A 219 -12.20 -2.24 2.82
CA ALA A 219 -11.91 -3.64 3.14
C ALA A 219 -11.40 -3.78 4.58
N ALA A 220 -11.67 -4.92 5.21
CA ALA A 220 -11.11 -5.26 6.50
C ALA A 220 -10.96 -6.79 6.66
N ASP A 221 -9.91 -7.22 7.35
CA ASP A 221 -9.71 -8.62 7.73
C ASP A 221 -8.89 -8.76 9.03
N THR A 222 -8.68 -10.01 9.44
CA THR A 222 -7.73 -10.38 10.49
C THR A 222 -6.58 -11.18 9.88
N TRP A 223 -5.36 -10.86 10.27
CA TRP A 223 -4.13 -11.44 9.72
C TRP A 223 -3.18 -11.87 10.84
N GLN A 224 -2.37 -12.88 10.59
CA GLN A 224 -1.31 -13.31 11.50
C GLN A 224 -0.03 -12.56 11.17
N ILE A 225 0.59 -11.92 12.16
CA ILE A 225 1.73 -11.04 11.93
C ILE A 225 2.93 -11.83 11.40
N GLU A 226 3.42 -11.42 10.22
CA GLU A 226 4.67 -11.89 9.64
C GLU A 226 5.72 -10.77 9.71
N PRO A 227 6.80 -10.92 10.49
CA PRO A 227 7.80 -9.87 10.67
C PRO A 227 8.52 -9.44 9.38
N ASP A 228 8.66 -10.35 8.42
CA ASP A 228 9.37 -10.07 7.17
C ASP A 228 8.63 -9.07 6.29
N LEU A 229 7.30 -9.15 6.26
CA LEU A 229 6.44 -8.33 5.44
C LEU A 229 5.08 -8.10 6.11
N TRP A 230 4.81 -6.85 6.46
CA TRP A 230 3.48 -6.44 6.90
C TRP A 230 2.56 -6.21 5.70
N GLN A 231 1.85 -7.26 5.30
CA GLN A 231 0.93 -7.21 4.18
C GLN A 231 -0.30 -6.37 4.52
N THR A 232 -0.66 -5.42 3.65
CA THR A 232 -1.88 -4.61 3.78
C THR A 232 -3.07 -5.28 3.09
N VAL A 233 -4.28 -5.05 3.60
CA VAL A 233 -5.51 -5.54 2.97
C VAL A 233 -5.73 -4.85 1.62
N GLN A 234 -6.19 -5.62 0.62
CA GLN A 234 -6.55 -5.11 -0.70
C GLN A 234 -8.06 -5.02 -0.83
N GLU A 235 -8.53 -4.20 -1.78
CA GLU A 235 -9.93 -4.26 -2.17
C GLU A 235 -10.29 -5.67 -2.64
N PRO A 236 -11.50 -6.16 -2.33
CA PRO A 236 -11.98 -7.41 -2.89
C PRO A 236 -11.89 -7.32 -4.42
N ALA A 237 -11.31 -8.34 -5.05
CA ALA A 237 -11.30 -8.40 -6.51
C ALA A 237 -12.76 -8.31 -7.00
N PRO A 238 -13.06 -7.49 -8.02
CA PRO A 238 -14.39 -7.45 -8.59
C PRO A 238 -14.80 -8.87 -8.97
N PRO A 239 -16.07 -9.25 -8.77
CA PRO A 239 -16.53 -10.58 -9.13
C PRO A 239 -16.19 -10.81 -10.60
N LYS A 240 -15.36 -11.80 -10.87
CA LYS A 240 -15.07 -12.19 -12.26
C LYS A 240 -16.42 -12.50 -12.90
N GLU A 241 -16.70 -11.84 -14.02
CA GLU A 241 -17.86 -12.21 -14.84
C GLU A 241 -17.76 -13.72 -15.10
N LYS A 242 -18.85 -14.44 -14.86
CA LYS A 242 -18.91 -15.86 -15.19
C LYS A 242 -18.97 -15.95 -16.72
N GLU A 243 -17.82 -16.04 -17.35
CA GLU A 243 -17.73 -16.39 -18.76
C GLU A 243 -18.37 -17.77 -18.94
N ASP A 244 -19.34 -17.89 -19.85
CA ASP A 244 -19.88 -19.19 -20.23
C ASP A 244 -18.79 -19.93 -21.02
N PRO A 245 -18.19 -20.99 -20.47
CA PRO A 245 -17.07 -21.67 -21.11
C PRO A 245 -17.46 -22.29 -22.45
N VAL A 246 -18.74 -22.61 -22.65
CA VAL A 246 -19.25 -23.17 -23.91
C VAL A 246 -19.31 -22.07 -24.96
N LEU A 247 -19.88 -20.90 -24.62
CA LEU A 247 -19.93 -19.77 -25.53
C LEU A 247 -18.52 -19.29 -25.92
N LEU A 248 -17.63 -19.15 -24.95
CA LEU A 248 -16.25 -18.73 -25.19
C LEU A 248 -15.49 -19.70 -26.10
N GLU A 249 -15.69 -21.01 -25.93
CA GLU A 249 -15.09 -22.01 -26.80
C GLU A 249 -15.64 -21.93 -28.23
N HIS A 250 -16.94 -21.67 -28.40
CA HIS A 250 -17.53 -21.42 -29.72
C HIS A 250 -16.91 -20.18 -30.39
N GLU A 251 -16.77 -19.07 -29.66
CA GLU A 251 -16.14 -17.85 -30.16
C GLU A 251 -14.66 -18.07 -30.51
N CYS A 252 -13.93 -18.82 -29.70
CA CYS A 252 -12.53 -19.20 -29.97
C CYS A 252 -12.40 -20.01 -31.25
N ARG A 253 -13.30 -20.99 -31.47
CA ARG A 253 -13.32 -21.82 -32.69
C ARG A 253 -13.59 -20.97 -33.94
N ASP A 254 -14.57 -20.06 -33.87
CA ASP A 254 -14.90 -19.16 -34.96
C ASP A 254 -13.74 -18.20 -35.28
N ALA A 255 -13.09 -17.66 -34.25
CA ALA A 255 -11.92 -16.80 -34.41
C ALA A 255 -10.75 -17.56 -35.04
N ALA A 256 -10.48 -18.80 -34.61
CA ALA A 256 -9.45 -19.66 -35.18
C ALA A 256 -9.71 -19.95 -36.67
N ALA A 257 -10.95 -20.32 -37.03
CA ALA A 257 -11.33 -20.58 -38.42
C ALA A 257 -11.16 -19.33 -39.30
N LYS A 258 -11.60 -18.16 -38.82
CA LYS A 258 -11.41 -16.88 -39.52
C LYS A 258 -9.94 -16.53 -39.71
N ARG A 259 -9.09 -16.78 -38.70
CA ARG A 259 -7.65 -16.55 -38.78
C ARG A 259 -7.01 -17.42 -39.86
N ILE A 260 -7.27 -18.73 -39.85
CA ILE A 260 -6.75 -19.67 -40.85
C ILE A 260 -7.15 -19.23 -42.27
N ALA A 261 -8.42 -18.87 -42.47
CA ALA A 261 -8.89 -18.41 -43.78
C ALA A 261 -8.19 -17.13 -44.25
N ARG A 262 -7.88 -16.18 -43.34
CA ARG A 262 -7.14 -14.95 -43.68
C ARG A 262 -5.69 -15.25 -44.05
N GLU A 263 -5.02 -16.10 -43.27
CA GLU A 263 -3.64 -16.52 -43.55
C GLU A 263 -3.53 -17.23 -44.91
N LEU A 264 -4.48 -18.13 -45.22
CA LEU A 264 -4.55 -18.80 -46.53
C LEU A 264 -4.70 -17.81 -47.68
N ARG A 265 -5.59 -16.82 -47.55
CA ARG A 265 -5.78 -15.78 -48.58
C ARG A 265 -4.52 -14.95 -48.79
N PHE A 266 -3.85 -14.57 -47.71
CA PHE A 266 -2.60 -13.82 -47.77
C PHE A 266 -1.49 -14.64 -48.44
N SER A 267 -1.32 -15.90 -48.03
CA SER A 267 -0.34 -16.81 -48.63
C SER A 267 -0.59 -17.04 -50.13
N LYS A 268 -1.86 -17.20 -50.54
CA LYS A 268 -2.23 -17.29 -51.96
C LYS A 268 -1.81 -16.04 -52.74
N MET A 269 -2.11 -14.87 -52.20
CA MET A 269 -1.74 -13.58 -52.82
C MET A 269 -0.22 -13.45 -52.98
N VAL A 270 0.57 -13.86 -51.97
CA VAL A 270 2.04 -13.85 -52.07
C VAL A 270 2.53 -14.82 -53.16
N ASN A 271 1.98 -16.04 -53.21
CA ASN A 271 2.34 -17.02 -54.24
C ASN A 271 2.08 -16.47 -55.67
N GLU A 272 0.96 -15.78 -55.88
CA GLU A 272 0.62 -15.12 -57.15
C GLU A 272 1.58 -13.97 -57.50
N ILE A 273 1.95 -13.13 -56.53
CA ILE A 273 2.85 -11.97 -56.75
C ILE A 273 4.28 -12.43 -57.07
N GLU A 274 4.79 -13.42 -56.35
CA GLU A 274 6.14 -13.94 -56.50
C GLU A 274 6.28 -14.91 -57.69
N GLY A 275 5.18 -15.27 -58.35
CA GLY A 275 5.16 -16.15 -59.51
C GLY A 275 5.53 -17.60 -59.19
N TRP A 276 5.24 -18.07 -57.98
CA TRP A 276 5.52 -19.44 -57.57
C TRP A 276 4.58 -20.45 -58.26
N PRO A 277 4.98 -21.73 -58.40
CA PRO A 277 4.10 -22.75 -58.93
C PRO A 277 2.85 -22.91 -58.05
N HIS A 278 1.67 -23.01 -58.68
CA HIS A 278 0.41 -23.19 -57.95
C HIS A 278 0.41 -24.44 -57.06
N ALA A 279 1.11 -25.49 -57.50
CA ALA A 279 1.29 -26.74 -56.76
C ALA A 279 1.94 -26.55 -55.37
N GLU A 280 2.69 -25.47 -55.16
CA GLU A 280 3.29 -25.15 -53.85
C GLU A 280 2.23 -24.69 -52.84
N PHE A 281 1.34 -23.79 -53.25
CA PHE A 281 0.22 -23.35 -52.40
C PHE A 281 -0.79 -24.48 -52.17
N ASP A 282 -1.08 -25.27 -53.20
CA ASP A 282 -1.97 -26.43 -53.08
C ASP A 282 -1.39 -27.46 -52.10
N GLY A 283 -0.07 -27.74 -52.18
CA GLY A 283 0.61 -28.63 -51.24
C GLY A 283 0.58 -28.13 -49.79
N PHE A 284 0.60 -26.82 -49.56
CA PHE A 284 0.39 -26.23 -48.23
C PHE A 284 -1.05 -26.43 -47.74
N CYS A 285 -2.04 -26.18 -48.60
CA CYS A 285 -3.45 -26.41 -48.29
C CYS A 285 -3.72 -27.89 -47.94
N ASP A 286 -3.16 -28.82 -48.73
CA ASP A 286 -3.26 -30.26 -48.48
C ASP A 286 -2.67 -30.63 -47.12
N ARG A 287 -1.52 -30.06 -46.75
CA ARG A 287 -0.92 -30.28 -45.43
C ARG A 287 -1.84 -29.84 -44.30
N LEU A 288 -2.48 -28.68 -44.42
CA LEU A 288 -3.44 -28.20 -43.43
C LEU A 288 -4.70 -29.08 -43.36
N CYS A 289 -5.25 -29.48 -44.51
CA CYS A 289 -6.37 -30.41 -44.58
C CYS A 289 -6.03 -31.74 -43.87
N ASN A 290 -4.84 -32.27 -44.13
CA ASN A 290 -4.37 -33.51 -43.52
C ASN A 290 -4.21 -33.40 -42.00
N LEU A 291 -3.73 -32.26 -41.50
CA LEU A 291 -3.66 -31.99 -40.05
C LEU A 291 -5.06 -31.96 -39.42
N ILE A 292 -6.02 -31.28 -40.06
CA ILE A 292 -7.41 -31.22 -39.58
C ILE A 292 -8.06 -32.62 -39.59
N GLN A 293 -7.85 -33.40 -40.65
CA GLN A 293 -8.38 -34.76 -40.74
C GLN A 293 -7.77 -35.70 -39.70
N ALA A 294 -6.47 -35.59 -39.42
CA ALA A 294 -5.79 -36.40 -38.42
C ALA A 294 -6.36 -36.17 -37.02
N GLU A 295 -6.69 -34.92 -36.67
CA GLU A 295 -7.35 -34.60 -35.40
C GLU A 295 -8.82 -35.04 -35.38
N LYS A 296 -9.55 -34.90 -36.50
CA LYS A 296 -10.97 -35.25 -36.59
C LYS A 296 -11.25 -36.76 -36.52
N TYR A 297 -10.44 -37.58 -37.19
CA TYR A 297 -10.69 -39.02 -37.37
C TYR A 297 -9.63 -39.92 -36.70
N GLY A 298 -8.59 -39.32 -36.12
CA GLY A 298 -7.44 -40.04 -35.59
C GLY A 298 -6.53 -40.60 -36.68
N LYS A 299 -5.27 -40.91 -36.34
CA LYS A 299 -4.23 -41.37 -37.29
C LYS A 299 -4.53 -42.70 -38.01
N LYS A 300 -5.60 -43.42 -37.65
CA LYS A 300 -5.95 -44.75 -38.20
C LYS A 300 -6.90 -44.70 -39.41
N HIS A 301 -7.53 -43.55 -39.70
CA HIS A 301 -8.50 -43.40 -40.79
C HIS A 301 -8.14 -42.20 -41.70
N TYR A 302 -6.89 -42.15 -42.15
CA TYR A 302 -6.36 -41.08 -42.97
C TYR A 302 -6.73 -41.27 -44.45
N PHE A 303 -7.41 -40.28 -45.05
CA PHE A 303 -7.66 -40.19 -46.49
C PHE A 303 -6.87 -39.00 -47.04
N PRO A 304 -5.66 -39.18 -47.59
CA PRO A 304 -4.86 -38.06 -48.07
C PRO A 304 -5.64 -37.26 -49.11
N CYS A 305 -5.70 -35.93 -48.96
CA CYS A 305 -6.32 -35.04 -49.95
C CYS A 305 -5.66 -35.08 -51.34
N SER A 306 -4.53 -35.77 -51.50
CA SER A 306 -3.79 -35.91 -52.77
C SER A 306 -4.37 -36.94 -53.76
N LEU A 307 -5.62 -37.39 -53.60
CA LEU A 307 -6.28 -38.29 -54.54
C LEU A 307 -7.25 -37.51 -55.45
N PRO A 308 -7.13 -37.60 -56.79
CA PRO A 308 -8.04 -36.92 -57.69
C PRO A 308 -9.46 -37.46 -57.50
N LEU A 309 -10.39 -36.58 -57.15
CA LEU A 309 -11.82 -36.86 -57.14
C LEU A 309 -12.31 -37.01 -58.60
N PHE A 310 -12.61 -38.26 -58.99
CA PHE A 310 -13.31 -38.68 -60.22
C PHE A 310 -12.62 -38.46 -61.58
N GLY A 311 -12.09 -39.54 -62.15
CA GLY A 311 -11.90 -39.72 -63.61
C GLY A 311 -12.74 -40.92 -64.07
N GLY A 312 -13.75 -40.66 -64.90
CA GLY A 312 -14.90 -41.53 -65.13
C GLY A 312 -14.66 -42.84 -65.89
N ALA A 313 -15.60 -43.76 -65.69
CA ALA A 313 -15.83 -44.89 -66.57
C ALA A 313 -16.29 -44.35 -67.95
N ALA A 314 -15.51 -44.64 -68.98
CA ALA A 314 -15.97 -44.63 -70.36
C ALA A 314 -16.03 -46.09 -70.82
N GLY A 315 -17.22 -46.52 -71.25
CA GLY A 315 -17.38 -47.72 -72.07
C GLY A 315 -16.96 -47.47 -73.51
#